data_AF-A0A284RDM2-F1
#
_entry.id   AF-A0A284RDM2-F1
#
_cell.length_a   1.000
_cell.length_b   1.000
_cell.length_c   1.000
_cell.angle_alpha   90.00
_cell.angle_beta   90.00
_cell.angle_gamma   90.00
#
_symmetry.space_group_name_H-M   'P 1'
#
loop_
_entity.id
_entity.type
_entity.pdbx_description
1 polymer ?
#
loop_
_entity_poly.entity_id
_entity_poly.type
_entity_poly.pdbx_seq_one_letter_code
_entity_poly.pdbx_strand_id
1 'polypeptide(L)'
;MDVEAHEYEHFSNQPRYALRPSMLRAVQATIDELQAALAIAATMTPSPACSTWFQIDPKDMFMSILRGSNKIQLINAAWKGLSGRLKRGHEFLQKYLEEFERRTHPVSPSSTVPELYEYLETEEDAEQQIQKGLETIPSHRRQLSAAGQHALTSGERRWELIVPWHNSFKKKFDFSGSPNNNLAWPIL
;
A
#
# COMPACT_ATOMS: atom_id res chain seq x y z
N MET A 1 -8.37 25.68 -35.72
CA MET A 1 -8.12 25.60 -34.27
C MET A 1 -9.00 24.47 -33.78
N ASP A 2 -8.36 23.37 -33.43
CA ASP A 2 -8.96 22.04 -33.43
C ASP A 2 -9.43 21.69 -32.01
N VAL A 3 -10.72 21.91 -31.76
CA VAL A 3 -11.36 21.70 -30.44
C VAL A 3 -11.37 20.21 -30.08
N GLU A 4 -11.37 19.33 -31.08
CA GLU A 4 -11.41 17.86 -30.91
C GLU A 4 -10.09 17.29 -30.36
N ALA A 5 -8.94 17.92 -30.64
CA ALA A 5 -7.64 17.46 -30.15
C ALA A 5 -7.47 17.68 -28.63
N HIS A 6 -8.08 18.74 -28.07
CA HIS A 6 -8.02 19.03 -26.64
C HIS A 6 -8.94 18.13 -25.80
N GLU A 7 -10.07 17.67 -26.36
CA GLU A 7 -10.95 16.73 -25.65
C GLU A 7 -10.35 15.32 -25.57
N TYR A 8 -9.62 14.87 -26.59
CA TYR A 8 -8.93 13.59 -26.57
C TYR A 8 -7.80 13.51 -25.53
N GLU A 9 -7.07 14.61 -25.29
CA GLU A 9 -6.07 14.69 -24.21
C GLU A 9 -6.71 14.67 -22.81
N HIS A 10 -7.96 15.12 -22.67
CA HIS A 10 -8.66 15.12 -21.39
C HIS A 10 -9.03 13.69 -20.93
N PHE A 11 -9.29 12.77 -21.87
CA PHE A 11 -9.58 11.37 -21.56
C PHE A 11 -8.32 10.50 -21.41
N SER A 12 -7.19 10.88 -22.01
CA SER A 12 -5.94 10.11 -21.93
C SER A 12 -5.21 10.26 -20.60
N ASN A 13 -5.48 11.34 -19.86
CA ASN A 13 -4.81 11.64 -18.59
C ASN A 13 -5.58 11.22 -17.34
N GLN A 14 -6.80 10.67 -17.47
CA GLN A 14 -7.54 10.17 -16.31
C GLN A 14 -7.15 8.72 -15.98
N PRO A 15 -6.84 8.42 -14.70
CA PRO A 15 -6.51 7.06 -14.30
C PRO A 15 -7.64 6.08 -14.59
N ARG A 16 -7.33 4.96 -15.26
CA ARG A 16 -8.33 3.94 -15.63
C ARG A 16 -8.96 3.22 -14.43
N TYR A 17 -8.23 3.07 -13.34
CA TYR A 17 -8.67 2.37 -12.14
C TYR A 17 -8.46 3.24 -10.91
N ALA A 18 -9.46 3.30 -10.03
CA ALA A 18 -9.39 3.99 -8.75
C ALA A 18 -10.35 3.35 -7.76
N LEU A 19 -10.14 3.60 -6.46
CA LEU A 19 -11.19 3.31 -5.48
C LEU A 19 -12.36 4.27 -5.65
N ARG A 20 -13.57 3.80 -5.29
CA ARG A 20 -14.74 4.67 -5.23
C ARG A 20 -14.48 5.83 -4.25
N PRO A 21 -14.92 7.07 -4.53
CA PRO A 21 -14.65 8.21 -3.67
C PRO A 21 -15.09 8.03 -2.20
N SER A 22 -16.20 7.34 -1.95
CA SER A 22 -16.64 7.01 -0.58
C SER A 22 -15.71 6.05 0.13
N MET A 23 -15.20 5.03 -0.58
CA MET A 23 -14.25 4.06 -0.05
C MET A 23 -12.89 4.71 0.21
N LEU A 24 -12.41 5.54 -0.72
CA LEU A 24 -11.17 6.30 -0.56
C LEU A 24 -11.22 7.20 0.69
N ARG A 25 -12.33 7.93 0.90
CA ARG A 25 -12.53 8.75 2.11
C ARG A 25 -12.54 7.91 3.39
N ALA A 26 -13.19 6.75 3.39
CA ALA A 26 -13.22 5.86 4.55
C ALA A 26 -11.82 5.33 4.88
N VAL A 27 -11.04 4.97 3.86
CA VAL A 27 -9.65 4.53 4.02
C VAL A 27 -8.78 5.65 4.57
N GLN A 28 -8.87 6.87 4.01
CA GLN A 28 -8.13 8.03 4.49
C GLN A 28 -8.46 8.32 5.96
N ALA A 29 -9.75 8.34 6.33
CA ALA A 29 -10.16 8.55 7.72
C ALA A 29 -9.59 7.46 8.65
N THR A 30 -9.59 6.20 8.22
CA THR A 30 -9.00 5.09 9.01
C THR A 30 -7.49 5.26 9.19
N ILE A 31 -6.78 5.71 8.15
CA ILE A 31 -5.35 6.04 8.23
C ILE A 31 -5.14 7.17 9.24
N ASP A 32 -5.87 8.27 9.10
CA ASP A 32 -5.70 9.47 9.93
C ASP A 32 -5.95 9.17 11.41
N GLU A 33 -7.03 8.45 11.72
CA GLU A 33 -7.39 8.05 13.09
C GLU A 33 -6.33 7.15 13.73
N LEU A 34 -5.91 6.10 13.04
CA LEU A 34 -4.89 5.19 13.59
C LEU A 34 -3.51 5.87 13.66
N GLN A 35 -3.19 6.76 12.71
CA GLN A 35 -1.94 7.52 12.73
C GLN A 35 -1.89 8.49 13.91
N ALA A 36 -3.01 9.15 14.22
CA ALA A 36 -3.14 10.01 15.38
C ALA A 36 -3.01 9.21 16.70
N ALA A 37 -3.68 8.06 16.80
CA ALA A 37 -3.57 7.19 17.97
C ALA A 37 -2.12 6.71 18.20
N LEU A 38 -1.42 6.32 17.13
CA LEU A 38 0.00 5.93 17.17
C LEU A 38 0.89 7.09 17.64
N ALA A 39 0.67 8.30 17.14
CA ALA A 39 1.44 9.47 17.54
C ALA A 39 1.25 9.78 19.03
N ILE A 40 0.00 9.80 19.51
CA ILE A 40 -0.31 10.02 20.92
C ILE A 40 0.35 8.94 21.78
N ALA A 41 0.13 7.66 21.49
CA ALA A 41 0.68 6.57 22.28
C ALA A 41 2.21 6.57 22.31
N ALA A 42 2.88 6.90 21.19
CA ALA A 42 4.33 7.03 21.14
C ALA A 42 4.85 8.13 22.09
N THR A 43 4.17 9.29 22.19
CA THR A 43 4.57 10.37 23.12
C THR A 43 4.46 9.99 24.59
N MET A 44 3.66 8.97 24.91
CA MET A 44 3.47 8.49 26.28
C MET A 44 4.56 7.48 26.68
N THR A 45 5.28 6.88 25.73
CA THR A 45 6.31 5.88 26.04
C THR A 45 7.54 6.51 26.72
N PRO A 46 8.12 5.91 27.77
CA PRO A 46 9.26 6.49 28.50
C PRO A 46 10.58 6.53 27.71
N SER A 47 10.59 6.01 26.48
CA SER A 47 11.81 5.79 25.72
C SER A 47 12.21 7.01 24.89
N PRO A 48 13.39 7.61 25.10
CA PRO A 48 13.92 8.66 24.21
C PRO A 48 14.31 8.12 22.81
N ALA A 49 14.13 6.82 22.54
CA ALA A 49 14.55 6.15 21.31
C ALA A 49 13.55 6.19 20.15
N CYS A 50 12.30 6.66 20.36
CA CYS A 50 11.35 6.85 19.26
C CYS A 50 11.31 8.32 18.84
N SER A 51 12.40 8.83 18.24
CA SER A 51 12.31 10.08 17.45
C SER A 51 11.31 9.94 16.30
N THR A 52 10.95 8.70 15.94
CA THR A 52 9.99 8.36 14.89
C THR A 52 9.05 7.24 15.32
N TRP A 53 7.74 7.42 15.07
CA TRP A 53 6.69 6.44 15.34
C TRP A 53 6.28 5.73 14.04
N PHE A 54 5.53 4.63 14.16
CA PHE A 54 5.06 3.87 13.00
C PHE A 54 4.17 4.74 12.09
N GLN A 55 4.50 4.79 10.80
CA GLN A 55 3.70 5.47 9.78
C GLN A 55 2.81 4.47 9.04
N ILE A 56 1.52 4.76 8.86
CA ILE A 56 0.60 3.82 8.19
C ILE A 56 0.77 3.88 6.68
N ASP A 57 0.75 5.08 6.11
CA ASP A 57 0.99 5.31 4.68
C ASP A 57 2.16 6.29 4.51
N PRO A 58 3.41 5.81 4.66
CA PRO A 58 4.57 6.67 4.57
C PRO A 58 4.63 7.30 3.18
N LYS A 59 4.74 8.64 3.14
CA LYS A 59 4.88 9.43 1.92
C LYS A 59 3.75 9.23 0.89
N ASP A 60 2.54 8.91 1.36
CA ASP A 60 1.35 8.73 0.49
C ASP A 60 1.55 7.63 -0.58
N MET A 61 2.47 6.69 -0.34
CA MET A 61 2.89 5.66 -1.29
C MET A 61 1.73 4.76 -1.72
N PHE A 62 0.81 4.45 -0.81
CA PHE A 62 -0.35 3.62 -1.15
C PHE A 62 -1.54 4.46 -1.59
N MET A 63 -1.85 5.55 -0.89
CA MET A 63 -3.02 6.36 -1.20
C MET A 63 -2.92 7.08 -2.54
N SER A 64 -1.72 7.50 -2.98
CA SER A 64 -1.51 8.05 -4.33
C SER A 64 -2.00 7.08 -5.42
N ILE A 65 -1.66 5.80 -5.32
CA ILE A 65 -2.07 4.76 -6.27
C ILE A 65 -3.55 4.43 -6.14
N LEU A 66 -4.09 4.38 -4.91
CA LEU A 66 -5.51 4.11 -4.69
C LEU A 66 -6.42 5.23 -5.19
N ARG A 67 -5.92 6.48 -5.26
CA ARG A 67 -6.58 7.61 -5.92
C ARG A 67 -6.67 7.42 -7.42
N GLY A 68 -5.70 6.75 -8.03
CA GLY A 68 -5.75 6.41 -9.44
C GLY A 68 -4.51 5.70 -9.96
N SER A 69 -4.73 4.70 -10.81
CA SER A 69 -3.68 4.07 -11.61
C SER A 69 -4.23 3.58 -12.94
N ASN A 70 -3.36 3.54 -13.96
CA ASN A 70 -3.65 2.88 -15.24
C ASN A 70 -3.48 1.36 -15.18
N LYS A 71 -2.98 0.81 -14.07
CA LYS A 71 -2.72 -0.62 -13.87
C LYS A 71 -3.48 -1.13 -12.64
N ILE A 72 -4.47 -2.02 -12.87
CA ILE A 72 -5.27 -2.62 -11.78
C ILE A 72 -4.41 -3.46 -10.82
N GLN A 73 -3.29 -4.00 -11.30
CA GLN A 73 -2.32 -4.73 -10.49
C GLN A 73 -1.68 -3.83 -9.42
N LEU A 74 -1.43 -2.55 -9.74
CA LEU A 74 -0.91 -1.57 -8.78
C LEU A 74 -1.98 -1.20 -7.75
N ILE A 75 -3.25 -1.07 -8.15
CA ILE A 75 -4.35 -0.92 -7.17
C ILE A 75 -4.40 -2.10 -6.20
N ASN A 76 -4.26 -3.33 -6.70
CA ASN A 76 -4.22 -4.53 -5.87
C ASN A 76 -2.99 -4.55 -4.94
N ALA A 77 -1.81 -4.21 -5.46
CA ALA A 77 -0.58 -4.15 -4.67
C ALA A 77 -0.69 -3.09 -3.57
N ALA A 78 -1.18 -1.89 -3.91
CA ALA A 78 -1.38 -0.81 -2.96
C ALA A 78 -2.42 -1.17 -1.89
N TRP A 79 -3.54 -1.75 -2.29
CA TRP A 79 -4.57 -2.21 -1.35
C TRP A 79 -4.02 -3.25 -0.36
N LYS A 80 -3.27 -4.23 -0.86
CA LYS A 80 -2.68 -5.29 -0.04
C LYS A 80 -1.60 -4.76 0.90
N GLY A 81 -0.73 -3.89 0.39
CA GLY A 81 0.32 -3.24 1.16
C GLY A 81 -0.26 -2.39 2.30
N LEU A 82 -1.21 -1.50 1.97
CA LEU A 82 -1.89 -0.66 2.95
C LEU A 82 -2.65 -1.47 4.00
N SER A 83 -3.41 -2.49 3.59
CA SER A 83 -4.11 -3.39 4.53
C SER A 83 -3.13 -4.06 5.50
N GLY A 84 -1.99 -4.52 4.99
CA GLY A 84 -0.92 -5.10 5.80
C GLY A 84 -0.26 -4.10 6.75
N ARG A 85 -0.23 -2.81 6.41
CA ARG A 85 0.28 -1.74 7.28
C ARG A 85 -0.72 -1.30 8.32
N LEU A 86 -2.01 -1.23 8.00
CA LEU A 86 -3.08 -0.96 8.98
C LEU A 86 -3.05 -2.00 10.10
N LYS A 87 -2.93 -3.29 9.74
CA LYS A 87 -2.79 -4.38 10.71
C LYS A 87 -1.57 -4.18 11.61
N ARG A 88 -0.40 -3.90 11.02
CA ARG A 88 0.84 -3.64 11.79
C ARG A 88 0.74 -2.38 12.64
N GLY A 89 0.09 -1.33 12.15
CA GLY A 89 -0.16 -0.10 12.90
C GLY A 89 -0.93 -0.40 14.19
N HIS A 90 -1.93 -1.27 14.13
CA HIS A 90 -2.64 -1.73 15.33
C HIS A 90 -1.71 -2.50 16.29
N GLU A 91 -0.87 -3.40 15.79
CA GLU A 91 0.11 -4.14 16.60
C GLU A 91 1.11 -3.18 17.29
N PHE A 92 1.57 -2.13 16.59
CA PHE A 92 2.43 -1.09 17.16
C PHE A 92 1.72 -0.23 18.20
N LEU A 93 0.43 0.08 17.99
CA LEU A 93 -0.36 0.80 18.98
C LEU A 93 -0.47 0.00 20.28
N GLN A 94 -0.77 -1.30 20.19
CA GLN A 94 -0.79 -2.20 21.35
C GLN A 94 0.55 -2.23 22.07
N LYS A 95 1.66 -2.31 21.30
CA LYS A 95 3.01 -2.22 21.85
C LYS A 95 3.25 -0.94 22.63
N TYR A 96 2.90 0.23 22.08
CA TYR A 96 3.11 1.51 22.77
C TYR A 96 2.31 1.61 24.07
N LEU A 97 1.08 1.08 24.07
CA LEU A 97 0.27 1.00 25.29
C LEU A 97 0.90 0.06 26.33
N GLU A 98 1.39 -1.11 25.92
CA GLU A 98 2.08 -2.03 26.83
C GLU A 98 3.38 -1.42 27.40
N GLU A 99 4.15 -0.70 26.59
CA GLU A 99 5.37 0.01 27.02
C GLU A 99 5.04 1.09 28.06
N PHE A 100 3.96 1.83 27.83
CA PHE A 100 3.46 2.83 28.78
C PHE A 100 3.03 2.20 30.11
N GLU A 101 2.22 1.14 30.05
CA GLU A 101 1.70 0.45 31.25
C GLU A 101 2.78 -0.25 32.06
N ARG A 102 3.66 -1.01 31.40
CA ARG A 102 4.65 -1.86 32.07
C ARG A 102 5.95 -1.13 32.42
N ARG A 103 6.18 0.07 31.85
CA ARG A 103 7.47 0.80 31.93
C ARG A 103 8.67 -0.04 31.49
N THR A 104 8.44 -0.99 30.60
CA THR A 104 9.45 -1.92 30.07
C THR A 104 9.37 -1.94 28.56
N HIS A 105 10.51 -2.15 27.89
CA HIS A 105 10.61 -2.14 26.44
C HIS A 105 10.61 -3.57 25.93
N PRO A 106 9.47 -4.10 25.43
CA PRO A 106 9.44 -5.45 24.88
C PRO A 106 10.35 -5.53 23.65
N VAL A 107 11.07 -6.65 23.53
CA VAL A 107 11.90 -6.97 22.36
C VAL A 107 10.97 -7.31 21.20
N SER A 108 10.52 -6.28 20.50
CA SER A 108 9.60 -6.38 19.36
C SER A 108 10.06 -5.47 18.25
N PRO A 109 9.77 -5.82 16.97
CA PRO A 109 10.49 -5.28 15.82
C PRO A 109 10.52 -3.75 15.87
N SER A 110 11.69 -3.19 15.61
CA SER A 110 11.86 -1.76 15.43
C SER A 110 10.88 -1.27 14.36
N SER A 111 10.30 -0.10 14.58
CA SER A 111 9.65 0.62 13.48
C SER A 111 10.67 0.71 12.34
N THR A 112 10.21 0.52 11.10
CA THR A 112 11.12 0.64 9.96
C THR A 112 11.75 2.03 10.01
N VAL A 113 13.09 2.09 9.98
CA VAL A 113 13.81 3.35 10.13
C VAL A 113 13.37 4.33 9.01
N PRO A 114 13.04 5.59 9.34
CA PRO A 114 12.48 6.56 8.40
C PRO A 114 13.30 6.74 7.13
N GLU A 115 14.62 6.63 7.23
CA GLU A 115 15.60 6.79 6.16
C GLU A 115 15.33 5.80 5.02
N LEU A 116 14.75 4.62 5.32
CA LEU A 116 14.36 3.66 4.27
C LEU A 116 13.23 4.18 3.37
N TYR A 117 12.43 5.14 3.84
CA TYR A 117 11.38 5.79 3.06
C TYR A 117 11.85 7.05 2.36
N GLU A 118 12.97 7.66 2.75
CA GLU A 118 13.56 8.82 2.05
C GLU A 118 13.96 8.45 0.62
N TYR A 119 14.46 7.23 0.42
CA TYR A 119 14.77 6.71 -0.92
C TYR A 119 13.54 6.51 -1.82
N LEU A 120 12.32 6.60 -1.28
CA LEU A 120 11.09 6.52 -2.07
C LEU A 120 10.70 7.89 -2.66
N GLU A 121 11.28 8.99 -2.19
CA GLU A 121 11.05 10.33 -2.73
C GLU A 121 11.83 10.58 -4.03
N THR A 122 12.84 9.74 -4.31
CA THR A 122 13.65 9.86 -5.54
C THR A 122 12.96 9.26 -6.76
N GLU A 123 11.87 8.51 -6.57
CA GLU A 123 11.14 7.84 -7.64
C GLU A 123 9.89 8.66 -8.01
N GLU A 124 9.81 9.13 -9.26
CA GLU A 124 8.63 9.85 -9.76
C GLU A 124 7.49 8.88 -10.12
N ASP A 125 7.82 7.63 -10.43
CA ASP A 125 6.85 6.61 -10.84
C ASP A 125 6.37 5.77 -9.64
N ALA A 126 5.05 5.73 -9.45
CA ALA A 126 4.43 5.06 -8.31
C ALA A 126 4.65 3.53 -8.31
N GLU A 127 4.85 2.93 -9.49
CA GLU A 127 5.20 1.51 -9.61
C GLU A 127 6.64 1.24 -9.17
N GLN A 128 7.59 2.06 -9.62
CA GLN A 128 8.96 2.04 -9.10
C GLN A 128 8.99 2.27 -7.59
N GLN A 129 8.15 3.16 -7.07
CA GLN A 129 8.04 3.44 -5.64
C GLN A 129 7.61 2.20 -4.84
N ILE A 130 6.53 1.50 -5.24
CA ILE A 130 6.12 0.24 -4.58
C ILE A 130 7.20 -0.82 -4.75
N GLN A 131 7.76 -0.98 -5.95
CA GLN A 131 8.77 -2.00 -6.21
C GLN A 131 9.98 -1.80 -5.29
N LYS A 132 10.50 -0.57 -5.24
CA LYS A 132 11.60 -0.19 -4.37
C LYS A 132 11.25 -0.40 -2.91
N GLY A 133 10.03 -0.05 -2.48
CA GLY A 133 9.56 -0.33 -1.11
C GLY A 133 9.55 -1.82 -0.76
N LEU A 134 9.08 -2.68 -1.67
CA LEU A 134 9.11 -4.14 -1.51
C LEU A 134 10.54 -4.69 -1.46
N GLU A 135 11.46 -4.08 -2.20
CA GLU A 135 12.87 -4.45 -2.21
C GLU A 135 13.58 -3.96 -0.94
N THR A 136 13.48 -2.69 -0.56
CA THR A 136 14.31 -2.09 0.48
C THR A 136 13.77 -2.30 1.89
N ILE A 137 12.45 -2.45 2.06
CA ILE A 137 11.82 -2.51 3.38
C ILE A 137 11.59 -3.98 3.79
N PRO A 138 12.35 -4.52 4.77
CA PRO A 138 12.26 -5.95 5.12
C PRO A 138 10.87 -6.37 5.61
N SER A 139 10.12 -5.46 6.22
CA SER A 139 8.76 -5.75 6.69
C SER A 139 7.76 -5.87 5.53
N HIS A 140 8.00 -5.22 4.39
CA HIS A 140 7.17 -5.32 3.19
C HIS A 140 7.51 -6.57 2.41
N ARG A 141 8.80 -6.83 2.20
CA ARG A 141 9.28 -8.05 1.55
C ARG A 141 8.75 -9.32 2.21
N ARG A 142 8.75 -9.37 3.56
CA ARG A 142 8.22 -10.51 4.33
C ARG A 142 6.72 -10.75 4.15
N GLN A 143 5.96 -9.78 3.63
CA GLN A 143 4.54 -9.97 3.32
C GLN A 143 4.30 -10.66 1.97
N LEU A 144 5.35 -10.80 1.15
CA LEU A 144 5.29 -11.56 -0.09
C LEU A 144 5.42 -13.06 0.18
N SER A 145 4.76 -13.87 -0.64
CA SER A 145 4.98 -15.33 -0.65
C SER A 145 6.41 -15.64 -1.12
N ALA A 146 6.92 -16.84 -0.85
CA ALA A 146 8.24 -17.26 -1.33
C ALA A 146 8.39 -17.08 -2.85
N ALA A 147 7.33 -17.44 -3.61
CA ALA A 147 7.27 -17.21 -5.05
C ALA A 147 7.30 -15.72 -5.42
N GLY A 148 6.56 -14.87 -4.69
CA GLY A 148 6.56 -13.42 -4.93
C GLY A 148 7.89 -12.76 -4.61
N GLN A 149 8.59 -13.21 -3.56
CA GLN A 149 9.95 -12.76 -3.25
C GLN A 149 10.93 -13.15 -4.36
N HIS A 150 10.87 -14.40 -4.83
CA HIS A 150 11.70 -14.86 -5.94
C HIS A 150 11.44 -14.05 -7.21
N ALA A 151 10.17 -13.84 -7.57
CA ALA A 151 9.76 -13.04 -8.72
C ALA A 151 10.31 -11.62 -8.64
N LEU A 152 10.18 -10.95 -7.49
CA LEU A 152 10.74 -9.63 -7.25
C LEU A 152 12.26 -9.63 -7.49
N THR A 153 13.00 -10.56 -6.89
CA THR A 153 14.47 -10.62 -7.02
C THR A 153 14.96 -11.00 -8.41
N SER A 154 14.12 -11.67 -9.21
CA SER A 154 14.43 -12.05 -10.60
C SER A 154 14.15 -10.92 -11.61
N GLY A 155 13.65 -9.77 -11.15
CA GLY A 155 13.29 -8.65 -12.03
C GLY A 155 12.00 -8.89 -12.84
N GLU A 156 11.11 -9.74 -12.32
CA GLU A 156 9.79 -9.97 -12.94
C GLU A 156 9.02 -8.65 -13.05
N ARG A 157 8.31 -8.45 -14.16
CA ARG A 157 7.47 -7.25 -14.39
C ARG A 157 5.98 -7.53 -14.24
N ARG A 158 5.61 -8.81 -14.18
CA ARG A 158 4.24 -9.26 -13.93
C ARG A 158 3.88 -9.16 -12.46
N TRP A 159 3.25 -8.03 -12.10
CA TRP A 159 2.85 -7.73 -10.73
C TRP A 159 1.98 -8.80 -10.07
N GLU A 160 1.18 -9.55 -10.81
CA GLU A 160 0.38 -10.64 -10.26
C GLU A 160 1.22 -11.81 -9.73
N LEU A 161 2.46 -11.96 -10.22
CA LEU A 161 3.41 -12.96 -9.75
C LEU A 161 4.17 -12.49 -8.51
N ILE A 162 4.44 -11.18 -8.43
CA ILE A 162 5.08 -10.54 -7.26
C ILE A 162 4.09 -10.44 -6.10
N VAL A 163 2.92 -9.86 -6.38
CA VAL A 163 1.86 -9.59 -5.42
C VAL A 163 0.57 -10.28 -5.86
N PRO A 164 0.32 -11.53 -5.40
CA PRO A 164 -0.89 -12.25 -5.74
C PRO A 164 -2.16 -11.46 -5.38
N TRP A 165 -3.19 -11.63 -6.21
CA TRP A 165 -4.49 -10.98 -6.05
C TRP A 165 -5.03 -11.13 -4.63
N HIS A 166 -5.35 -10.01 -4.02
CA HIS A 166 -6.11 -9.99 -2.78
C HIS A 166 -7.51 -10.55 -3.04
N ASN A 167 -8.09 -11.24 -2.05
CA ASN A 167 -9.38 -11.94 -2.20
C ASN A 167 -10.50 -11.03 -2.74
N SER A 168 -10.49 -9.74 -2.36
CA SER A 168 -11.43 -8.72 -2.84
C SER A 168 -11.32 -8.43 -4.34
N PHE A 169 -10.15 -8.63 -4.96
CA PHE A 169 -9.89 -8.43 -6.39
C PHE A 169 -9.92 -9.75 -7.17
N LYS A 170 -9.59 -10.88 -6.50
CA LYS A 170 -9.47 -12.20 -7.12
C LYS A 170 -10.70 -12.60 -7.93
N LYS A 171 -11.92 -12.39 -7.39
CA LYS A 171 -13.17 -12.74 -8.09
C LYS A 171 -13.43 -11.96 -9.38
N LYS A 172 -12.81 -10.79 -9.56
CA LYS A 172 -13.07 -9.90 -10.71
C LYS A 172 -11.92 -9.85 -11.71
N PHE A 173 -10.70 -10.11 -11.27
CA PHE A 173 -9.48 -9.87 -12.06
C PHE A 173 -8.51 -11.06 -12.10
N ASP A 174 -8.83 -12.16 -11.41
CA ASP A 174 -8.07 -13.40 -11.54
C ASP A 174 -8.55 -14.17 -12.77
N PHE A 175 -7.86 -13.95 -13.90
CA PHE A 175 -8.14 -14.63 -15.16
C PHE A 175 -7.51 -16.02 -15.26
N SER A 176 -6.89 -16.52 -14.18
CA SER A 176 -6.17 -17.81 -14.18
C SER A 176 -7.06 -19.05 -13.92
N GLY A 177 -8.39 -18.88 -13.85
CA GLY A 177 -9.36 -19.96 -13.61
C GLY A 177 -10.37 -20.17 -14.74
N SER A 178 -10.07 -21.09 -15.66
CA SER A 178 -10.92 -21.77 -16.67
C SER A 178 -11.81 -20.97 -17.64
N PRO A 179 -11.90 -21.41 -18.92
CA PRO A 179 -12.78 -20.84 -19.93
C PRO A 179 -14.20 -21.38 -19.75
N ASN A 180 -15.00 -20.75 -18.90
CA ASN A 180 -16.44 -20.95 -18.97
C ASN A 180 -17.06 -19.88 -19.86
N ASN A 181 -17.39 -20.33 -21.07
CA ASN A 181 -18.35 -19.69 -21.97
C ASN A 181 -19.58 -19.21 -21.20
N ASN A 182 -20.10 -18.07 -21.65
CA ASN A 182 -21.25 -17.32 -21.12
C ASN A 182 -20.88 -16.30 -20.06
N LEU A 183 -20.42 -15.14 -20.52
CA LEU A 183 -20.96 -13.86 -20.06
C LEU A 183 -20.86 -12.88 -21.23
N ALA A 184 -22.01 -12.64 -21.87
CA ALA A 184 -22.21 -11.54 -22.78
C ALA A 184 -21.80 -10.24 -22.07
N TRP A 185 -20.91 -9.49 -22.69
CA TRP A 185 -20.57 -8.13 -22.27
C TRP A 185 -21.81 -7.24 -22.46
N PRO A 186 -22.29 -6.52 -21.43
CA PRO A 186 -23.01 -5.30 -21.70
C PRO A 186 -21.97 -4.24 -22.07
N ILE A 187 -22.06 -3.78 -23.31
CA ILE A 187 -21.48 -2.52 -23.77
C ILE A 187 -22.13 -1.41 -22.95
N LEU A 188 -21.31 -0.60 -22.28
CA LEU A 188 -21.60 0.81 -21.97
C LEU A 188 -20.34 1.61 -22.30
#